data_AF-A0A1G5Q5L3-F1
#
_entry.id   AF-A0A1G5Q5L3-F1
#
_cell.length_a   1.000
_cell.length_b   1.000
_cell.length_c   1.000
_cell.angle_alpha   90.00
_cell.angle_beta   90.00
_cell.angle_gamma   90.00
#
_symmetry.space_group_name_H-M   'P 1'
#
loop_
_entity.id
_entity.type
_entity.pdbx_description
1 polymer ?
#
loop_
_entity_poly.entity_id
_entity_poly.type
_entity_poly.pdbx_seq_one_letter_code
_entity_poly.pdbx_strand_id
1 'polypeptide(L)'
;MPGLRREEVALLAGVSLDYYTRLECGNIRGASESVLKAIADALHLNAVERGHLFDLAQASSSLGRDTGRRPTRPNVRSSVQRVLKALAVPAVPAIVYNTRQDLIGANLLGRALYAPQFDTNVQPNLARIVFLDLRAQRYY
;
A
#
# COMPACT_ATOMS: atom_id res chain seq x y z
N MET A 1 8.28 11.01 -17.39
CA MET A 1 8.60 9.81 -18.19
C MET A 1 7.42 8.87 -18.09
N PRO A 2 6.83 8.39 -19.20
CA PRO A 2 5.85 7.32 -19.12
C PRO A 2 6.54 6.07 -18.55
N GLY A 3 5.94 5.45 -17.54
CA GLY A 3 6.45 4.20 -16.97
C GLY A 3 6.35 3.05 -17.99
N LEU A 4 7.09 1.97 -17.74
CA LEU A 4 7.03 0.76 -18.56
C LEU A 4 5.59 0.22 -18.66
N ARG A 5 5.18 -0.15 -19.86
CA ARG A 5 3.94 -0.89 -20.09
C ARG A 5 4.12 -2.34 -19.63
N ARG A 6 3.01 -3.01 -19.29
CA ARG A 6 3.03 -4.43 -18.91
C ARG A 6 3.74 -5.32 -19.92
N GLU A 7 3.50 -5.05 -21.20
CA GLU A 7 4.12 -5.75 -22.33
C GLU A 7 5.64 -5.55 -22.39
N GLU A 8 6.13 -4.35 -22.07
CA GLU A 8 7.55 -4.02 -22.02
C GLU A 8 8.23 -4.71 -20.82
N VAL A 9 7.58 -4.72 -19.65
CA VAL A 9 8.11 -5.43 -18.46
C VAL A 9 8.17 -6.93 -18.72
N ALA A 10 7.11 -7.53 -19.29
CA ALA A 10 7.08 -8.95 -19.61
C ALA A 10 8.20 -9.33 -20.60
N LEU A 11 8.41 -8.50 -21.63
CA LEU A 11 9.48 -8.67 -22.60
C LEU A 11 10.86 -8.60 -21.93
N LEU A 12 11.12 -7.57 -21.12
CA LEU A 12 12.39 -7.37 -20.42
C LEU A 12 12.68 -8.48 -19.40
N ALA A 13 11.64 -8.99 -18.72
CA ALA A 13 11.76 -10.07 -17.76
C ALA A 13 11.79 -11.47 -18.42
N GLY A 14 11.60 -11.58 -19.73
CA GLY A 14 11.60 -12.85 -20.45
C GLY A 14 10.42 -13.76 -20.11
N VAL A 15 9.26 -13.20 -19.76
CA VAL A 15 8.04 -13.94 -19.40
C VAL A 15 6.89 -13.58 -20.33
N SER A 16 5.87 -14.43 -20.40
CA SER A 16 4.68 -14.09 -21.19
C SER A 16 3.87 -12.97 -20.52
N LEU A 17 3.21 -12.13 -21.33
CA LEU A 17 2.33 -11.06 -20.82
C LEU A 17 1.23 -11.61 -19.91
N ASP A 18 0.63 -12.76 -20.25
CA ASP A 18 -0.36 -13.42 -19.40
C ASP A 18 0.23 -13.82 -18.05
N TYR A 19 1.46 -14.35 -18.04
CA TYR A 19 2.14 -14.70 -16.80
C TYR A 19 2.40 -13.47 -15.93
N TYR A 20 2.93 -12.39 -16.53
CA TYR A 20 3.15 -11.13 -15.82
C TYR A 20 1.83 -10.51 -15.30
N THR A 21 0.75 -10.57 -16.08
CA THR A 21 -0.57 -10.10 -15.66
C THR A 21 -1.11 -10.89 -14.45
N ARG A 22 -0.91 -12.22 -14.42
CA ARG A 22 -1.27 -13.05 -13.26
C ARG A 22 -0.45 -12.67 -12.02
N LEU A 23 0.84 -12.38 -12.18
CA LEU A 23 1.69 -11.90 -11.08
C LEU A 23 1.19 -10.56 -10.52
N GLU A 24 0.85 -9.60 -11.39
CA GLU A 24 0.32 -8.30 -10.97
C GLU A 24 -1.01 -8.41 -10.23
N CYS A 25 -1.86 -9.37 -10.61
CA CYS A 25 -3.11 -9.65 -9.90
C CYS A 25 -2.93 -10.39 -8.57
N GLY A 26 -1.69 -10.54 -8.08
CA GLY A 26 -1.37 -11.13 -6.79
C GLY A 26 -1.25 -12.66 -6.80
N ASN A 27 -1.30 -13.29 -7.97
CA ASN A 27 -1.09 -14.73 -8.09
C ASN A 27 0.41 -15.05 -8.28
N ILE A 28 1.23 -14.66 -7.30
CA ILE A 28 2.69 -14.85 -7.30
C ILE A 28 3.14 -16.23 -6.79
N ARG A 29 2.19 -17.10 -6.39
CA ARG A 29 2.47 -18.47 -5.98
C ARG A 29 3.13 -19.26 -7.11
N GLY A 30 4.25 -19.89 -6.79
CA GLY A 30 4.99 -20.72 -7.74
C GLY A 30 5.81 -19.93 -8.77
N ALA A 31 5.96 -18.61 -8.60
CA ALA A 31 6.97 -17.85 -9.34
C ALA A 31 8.36 -18.34 -8.94
N SER A 32 9.19 -18.73 -9.91
CA SER A 32 10.56 -19.13 -9.63
C SER A 32 11.38 -17.92 -9.20
N GLU A 33 12.42 -18.16 -8.39
CA GLU A 33 13.37 -17.13 -7.99
C GLU A 33 14.00 -16.42 -9.20
N SER A 34 14.28 -17.17 -10.27
CA SER A 34 14.80 -16.62 -11.53
C SER A 34 13.84 -15.62 -12.19
N VAL A 35 12.53 -15.88 -12.17
CA VAL A 35 11.52 -14.97 -12.71
C VAL A 35 11.39 -13.72 -11.84
N LEU A 36 11.39 -13.87 -10.51
CA LEU A 36 11.36 -12.73 -9.59
C LEU A 36 12.59 -11.83 -9.76
N LYS A 37 13.77 -12.43 -9.95
CA LYS A 37 15.00 -11.70 -10.23
C LYS A 37 14.91 -10.92 -11.55
N ALA A 38 14.43 -11.57 -12.62
CA ALA A 38 14.28 -10.93 -13.93
C ALA A 38 13.26 -9.77 -13.89
N ILE A 39 12.16 -9.90 -13.14
CA ILE A 39 11.19 -8.81 -12.93
C ILE A 39 11.81 -7.67 -12.14
N ALA A 40 12.55 -7.97 -11.08
CA ALA A 40 13.23 -6.96 -10.30
C ALA A 40 14.29 -6.20 -11.13
N ASP A 41 14.98 -6.91 -12.04
CA ASP A 41 15.92 -6.32 -12.98
C ASP A 41 15.19 -5.46 -14.01
N ALA A 42 14.08 -5.91 -14.60
CA ALA A 42 13.29 -5.14 -15.55
C ALA A 42 12.69 -3.85 -14.96
N LEU A 43 12.29 -3.89 -13.68
CA LEU A 43 11.71 -2.75 -12.97
C LEU A 43 12.78 -1.85 -12.30
N HIS A 44 14.06 -2.16 -12.46
CA HIS A 44 15.18 -1.45 -11.84
C HIS A 44 15.03 -1.32 -10.31
N LEU A 45 14.53 -2.37 -9.65
CA LEU A 45 14.27 -2.34 -8.21
C LEU A 45 15.59 -2.24 -7.42
N ASN A 46 15.60 -1.37 -6.42
CA ASN A 46 16.72 -1.24 -5.48
C ASN A 46 16.75 -2.38 -4.45
N ALA A 47 17.83 -2.48 -3.66
CA ALA A 47 18.01 -3.60 -2.73
C ALA A 47 16.84 -3.79 -1.73
N VAL A 48 16.22 -2.70 -1.28
CA VAL A 48 15.07 -2.74 -0.35
C VAL A 48 13.82 -3.24 -1.06
N GLU A 49 13.53 -2.71 -2.25
CA GLU A 49 12.39 -3.12 -3.07
C GLU A 49 12.50 -4.57 -3.51
N ARG A 50 13.72 -5.02 -3.84
CA ARG A 50 14.01 -6.42 -4.14
C ARG A 50 13.74 -7.32 -2.96
N GLY A 51 14.27 -6.97 -1.78
CA GLY A 51 13.99 -7.71 -0.54
C GLY A 51 12.49 -7.83 -0.29
N HIS A 52 11.76 -6.72 -0.43
CA HIS A 52 10.31 -6.72 -0.28
C HIS A 52 9.58 -7.63 -1.29
N LEU A 53 10.00 -7.63 -2.57
CA LEU A 53 9.44 -8.53 -3.58
C LEU A 53 9.61 -10.01 -3.20
N PHE A 54 10.79 -10.40 -2.73
CA PHE A 54 11.06 -11.78 -2.31
C PHE A 54 10.29 -12.17 -1.05
N ASP A 55 10.17 -11.25 -0.07
CA ASP A 55 9.35 -11.47 1.13
C ASP A 55 7.88 -11.69 0.77
N LEU A 56 7.33 -10.90 -0.16
CA LEU A 56 5.97 -11.07 -0.66
C LEU A 56 5.77 -12.43 -1.36
N ALA A 57 6.73 -12.86 -2.17
CA ALA A 57 6.67 -14.15 -2.85
C ALA A 57 6.70 -15.33 -1.86
N GLN A 58 7.56 -15.28 -0.85
CA GLN A 58 7.61 -16.27 0.23
C GLN A 58 6.31 -16.30 1.03
N ALA A 59 5.82 -15.12 1.46
CA ALA A 59 4.57 -15.02 2.21
C ALA A 59 3.38 -15.59 1.40
N SER A 60 3.33 -15.34 0.09
CA SER A 60 2.27 -15.86 -0.78
C SER A 60 2.24 -17.39 -0.85
N SER A 61 3.39 -18.05 -0.75
CA SER A 61 3.54 -19.51 -0.84
C SER A 61 3.11 -20.19 0.46
N SER A 62 3.27 -19.51 1.60
CA SER A 62 2.92 -20.01 2.93
C SER A 62 1.44 -19.85 3.29
N LEU A 63 0.80 -18.80 2.80
CA LEU A 63 -0.62 -18.54 3.06
C LEU A 63 -1.46 -19.38 2.09
N GLY A 64 -2.52 -20.03 2.55
CA GLY A 64 -3.58 -20.61 1.69
C GLY A 64 -4.28 -19.53 0.88
N ARG A 65 -5.02 -19.88 -0.18
CA ARG A 65 -5.73 -18.89 -1.03
C ARG A 65 -6.71 -18.12 -0.12
N ASP A 66 -6.41 -16.86 0.21
CA ASP A 66 -7.38 -16.00 0.91
C ASP A 66 -8.44 -15.60 -0.13
N THR A 67 -9.37 -16.54 -0.36
CA THR A 67 -10.45 -16.37 -1.31
C THR A 67 -11.39 -15.31 -0.78
N GLY A 68 -11.31 -14.12 -1.36
CA GLY A 68 -12.44 -13.20 -1.36
C GLY A 68 -12.71 -12.54 -0.02
N ARG A 69 -11.72 -11.84 0.53
CA ARG A 69 -12.04 -10.75 1.44
C ARG A 69 -12.64 -9.61 0.62
N ARG A 70 -13.97 -9.65 0.42
CA ARG A 70 -14.78 -8.54 -0.09
C ARG A 70 -14.25 -7.25 0.52
N PRO A 71 -14.09 -6.14 -0.24
CA PRO A 71 -13.65 -4.87 0.31
C PRO A 71 -14.70 -4.39 1.32
N THR A 72 -14.58 -4.89 2.53
CA THR A 72 -15.20 -4.33 3.71
C THR A 72 -14.49 -3.01 3.88
N ARG A 73 -15.26 -1.91 3.94
CA ARG A 73 -14.71 -0.60 4.32
C ARG A 73 -13.76 -0.85 5.49
N PRO A 74 -12.49 -0.43 5.39
CA PRO A 74 -11.48 -0.79 6.37
C PRO A 74 -11.94 -0.30 7.74
N ASN A 75 -12.48 -1.22 8.54
CA ASN A 75 -13.02 -0.89 9.84
C ASN A 75 -11.88 -0.97 10.85
N VAL A 76 -11.66 0.12 11.56
CA VAL A 76 -10.64 0.18 12.61
C VAL A 76 -11.00 -0.85 13.67
N ARG A 77 -10.10 -1.81 13.93
CA ARG A 77 -10.30 -2.84 14.96
C ARG A 77 -10.59 -2.20 16.30
N SER A 78 -11.45 -2.81 17.11
CA SER A 78 -11.87 -2.29 18.42
C SER A 78 -10.70 -2.01 19.37
N SER A 79 -9.63 -2.82 19.32
CA SER A 79 -8.40 -2.58 20.07
C SER A 79 -7.71 -1.26 19.66
N VAL A 80 -7.60 -1.00 18.35
CA VAL A 80 -7.01 0.24 17.83
C VAL A 80 -7.89 1.45 18.17
N GLN A 81 -9.22 1.30 18.13
CA GLN A 81 -10.13 2.36 18.58
C GLN A 81 -9.92 2.71 20.06
N ARG A 82 -9.64 1.73 20.93
CA ARG A 82 -9.31 2.00 22.33
C ARG A 82 -8.01 2.80 22.47
N VAL A 83 -6.98 2.48 21.69
CA VAL A 83 -5.72 3.24 21.68
C VAL A 83 -5.96 4.68 21.22
N LEU A 84 -6.72 4.89 20.13
CA LEU A 84 -7.08 6.23 19.67
C LEU A 84 -7.80 7.06 20.74
N LYS A 85 -8.71 6.43 21.49
CA LYS A 85 -9.41 7.07 22.61
C LYS A 85 -8.47 7.37 23.78
N ALA A 86 -7.58 6.46 24.14
CA ALA A 86 -6.62 6.67 25.21
C ALA A 86 -5.68 7.84 24.90
N LEU A 87 -5.21 7.96 23.65
CA LEU A 87 -4.35 9.07 23.22
C LEU A 87 -5.06 10.44 23.22
N ALA A 88 -6.40 10.48 23.27
CA ALA A 88 -7.13 11.74 23.42
C ALA A 88 -6.84 12.43 24.76
N VAL A 89 -6.33 11.72 25.77
CA VAL A 89 -5.86 12.26 27.05
C VAL A 89 -4.43 11.76 27.26
N PRO A 90 -3.37 12.57 27.04
CA PRO A 90 -3.29 14.02 27.28
C PRO A 90 -3.33 14.87 25.98
N ALA A 91 -4.35 14.72 25.14
CA ALA A 91 -4.52 15.50 23.92
C ALA A 91 -3.44 15.26 22.84
N VAL A 92 -3.08 14.00 22.59
CA VAL A 92 -2.16 13.62 21.51
C VAL A 92 -2.94 13.38 20.21
N PRO A 93 -2.68 14.12 19.11
CA PRO A 93 -3.28 13.85 17.81
C PRO A 93 -2.87 12.47 17.29
N ALA A 94 -3.84 11.66 16.86
CA ALA A 94 -3.57 10.31 16.37
C ALA A 94 -4.44 9.93 15.17
N ILE A 95 -3.83 9.25 14.20
CA ILE A 95 -4.43 8.76 12.96
C ILE A 95 -4.08 7.28 12.74
N VAL A 96 -4.87 6.60 11.92
CA VAL A 96 -4.66 5.22 11.48
C VAL A 96 -4.79 5.19 9.98
N TYR A 97 -3.81 4.58 9.30
CA TYR A 97 -3.83 4.38 7.86
C TYR A 97 -3.54 2.93 7.48
N ASN A 98 -3.96 2.53 6.28
CA ASN A 98 -3.69 1.21 5.72
C ASN A 98 -2.39 1.20 4.89
N THR A 99 -2.02 0.05 4.32
CA THR A 99 -0.83 -0.09 3.46
C THR A 99 -0.86 0.79 2.22
N ARG A 100 -2.05 1.17 1.74
CA ARG A 100 -2.24 2.10 0.63
C ARG A 100 -2.18 3.57 1.05
N GLN A 101 -1.88 3.85 2.32
CA GLN A 101 -1.87 5.18 2.93
C GLN A 101 -3.26 5.82 3.07
N ASP A 102 -4.35 5.05 2.92
CA ASP A 102 -5.70 5.58 3.18
C ASP A 102 -5.89 5.81 4.67
N LEU A 103 -6.37 6.99 5.06
CA LEU A 103 -6.76 7.30 6.43
C LEU A 103 -8.07 6.59 6.78
N ILE A 104 -7.99 5.60 7.67
CA ILE A 104 -9.10 4.73 8.03
C ILE A 104 -9.65 5.02 9.44
N GLY A 105 -8.91 5.80 10.24
CA GLY A 105 -9.33 6.20 11.58
C GLY A 105 -8.54 7.39 12.09
N ALA A 106 -9.12 8.13 13.03
CA ALA A 106 -8.46 9.23 13.74
C ALA A 106 -9.21 9.54 15.04
N ASN A 107 -8.50 10.06 16.03
CA ASN A 107 -9.14 10.72 17.18
C ASN A 107 -9.54 12.17 16.80
N LEU A 108 -10.25 12.88 17.68
CA LEU A 108 -10.77 14.22 17.38
C LEU A 108 -9.65 15.20 16.98
N LEU A 109 -8.52 15.17 17.69
CA LEU A 109 -7.37 16.04 17.40
C LEU A 109 -6.65 15.64 16.11
N GLY A 110 -6.53 14.35 15.82
CA GLY A 110 -6.01 13.87 14.54
C GLY A 110 -6.90 14.27 13.37
N ARG A 111 -8.22 14.27 13.54
CA ARG A 111 -9.15 14.82 12.54
C ARG A 111 -8.99 16.31 12.37
N ALA A 112 -8.82 17.06 13.46
CA ALA A 112 -8.60 18.51 13.39
C ALA A 112 -7.29 18.85 12.66
N LEU A 113 -6.22 18.09 12.92
CA LEU A 113 -4.91 18.28 12.28
C LEU A 113 -4.96 18.09 10.75
N TYR A 114 -5.78 17.13 10.28
CA TYR A 114 -5.98 16.83 8.85
C TYR A 114 -7.39 17.20 8.36
N ALA A 115 -8.02 18.23 8.96
CA ALA A 115 -9.41 18.58 8.71
C ALA A 115 -9.74 18.76 7.21
N PRO A 116 -8.92 19.49 6.42
CA PRO A 116 -9.22 19.71 5.00
C PRO A 116 -9.35 18.42 4.18
N GLN A 117 -8.76 17.32 4.64
CA GLN A 117 -8.78 16.05 3.93
C GLN A 117 -9.88 15.12 4.40
N PHE A 118 -10.30 15.22 5.66
CA PHE A 118 -11.49 14.53 6.17
C PHE A 118 -12.80 15.15 5.66
N ASP A 119 -12.78 16.41 5.22
CA ASP A 119 -13.97 17.15 4.74
C ASP A 119 -14.26 16.96 3.24
N THR A 120 -13.59 16.02 2.57
CA THR A 120 -13.80 15.72 1.14
C THR A 120 -14.64 14.48 0.91
N ASN A 121 -15.32 14.40 -0.24
CA ASN A 121 -16.08 13.21 -0.66
C ASN A 121 -15.19 12.05 -1.16
N VAL A 122 -13.88 12.22 -1.14
CA VAL A 122 -12.90 11.23 -1.59
C VAL A 122 -12.25 10.59 -0.37
N GLN A 123 -11.92 9.30 -0.44
CA GLN A 123 -11.18 8.62 0.62
C GLN A 123 -9.87 9.38 0.93
N PRO A 124 -9.70 9.92 2.17
CA PRO A 124 -8.48 10.63 2.54
C PRO A 124 -7.28 9.68 2.51
N ASN A 125 -6.14 10.17 2.00
CA ASN A 125 -4.93 9.38 1.78
C ASN A 125 -3.67 10.21 2.07
N LEU A 126 -2.80 9.74 2.96
CA LEU A 126 -1.59 10.46 3.39
C LEU A 126 -0.61 10.71 2.26
N ALA A 127 -0.38 9.77 1.35
CA ALA A 127 0.53 9.99 0.23
C ALA A 127 0.04 11.13 -0.67
N ARG A 128 -1.27 11.20 -0.92
CA ARG A 128 -1.86 12.30 -1.68
C ARG A 128 -1.69 13.64 -0.96
N ILE A 129 -1.78 13.66 0.37
CA ILE A 129 -1.53 14.87 1.15
C ILE A 129 -0.08 15.31 0.93
N VAL A 130 0.87 14.43 1.24
CA VAL A 130 2.31 14.75 1.21
C VAL A 130 2.77 15.20 -0.18
N PHE A 131 2.29 14.54 -1.24
CA PHE A 131 2.82 14.77 -2.59
C PHE A 131 1.96 15.65 -3.50
N LEU A 132 0.66 15.77 -3.25
CA LEU A 132 -0.27 16.49 -4.15
C LEU A 132 -0.94 17.71 -3.51
N ASP A 133 -0.93 17.83 -2.18
CA ASP A 133 -1.45 19.02 -1.50
C ASP A 133 -0.32 20.04 -1.34
N LEU A 134 -0.45 21.20 -1.99
CA LEU A 134 0.53 22.30 -1.87
C LEU A 134 0.71 22.77 -0.43
N ARG A 135 -0.29 22.55 0.45
CA ARG A 135 -0.20 22.89 1.87
C ARG A 135 0.73 21.97 2.64
N ALA A 136 1.03 20.77 2.14
CA ALA A 136 1.93 19.84 2.80
C ALA A 136 3.35 20.42 2.97
N GLN A 137 3.80 21.29 2.05
CA GLN A 137 5.08 22.01 2.15
C GLN A 137 5.20 22.92 3.39
N ARG A 138 4.09 23.25 4.05
CA ARG A 138 4.07 24.05 5.29
C ARG A 138 4.05 23.18 6.55
N TYR A 139 3.72 21.90 6.42
CA TYR A 139 3.55 20.95 7.52
C TYR A 139 4.74 19.97 7.64
N TYR A 140 5.42 19.69 6.54
CA TYR A 140 6.55 18.78 6.40
C TYR A 140 7.74 19.53 5.78
#